data_AF-A0A2N7WIK7-F1
#
_entry.id   AF-A0A2N7WIK7-F1
#
_cell.length_a   1.000
_cell.length_b   1.000
_cell.length_c   1.000
_cell.angle_alpha   90.00
_cell.angle_beta   90.00
_cell.angle_gamma   90.00
#
_symmetry.space_group_name_H-M   'P 1'
#
loop_
_entity.id
_entity.type
_entity.pdbx_description
1 polymer ?
#
loop_
_entity_poly.entity_id
_entity_poly.type
_entity_poly.pdbx_seq_one_letter_code
_entity_poly.pdbx_strand_id
1 'polypeptide(L)' 'MDFSALDERYQCFVKLHPAVNLKSQNKWDTKMTTTELLLISDIIITDYSSLAIEASFLNIPVLFYNYD' A
#
# COMPACT_ATOMS: atom_id res chain seq x y z
N MET A 1 -10.62 2.73 6.41
CA MET A 1 -10.80 1.85 5.22
C MET A 1 -11.19 0.48 5.73
N ASP A 2 -12.20 -0.13 5.13
CA ASP A 2 -12.61 -1.49 5.45
C ASP A 2 -12.27 -2.40 4.27
N PHE A 3 -11.39 -3.36 4.49
CA PHE A 3 -11.02 -4.38 3.51
C PHE A 3 -11.62 -5.75 3.84
N SER A 4 -12.72 -5.79 4.61
CA SER A 4 -13.36 -7.06 5.01
C SER A 4 -14.03 -7.79 3.85
N ALA A 5 -14.25 -7.13 2.71
CA ALA A 5 -14.73 -7.74 1.47
C ALA A 5 -13.61 -8.42 0.66
N LEU A 6 -12.36 -8.31 1.09
CA LEU A 6 -11.22 -8.91 0.38
C LEU A 6 -11.22 -10.43 0.58
N ASP A 7 -11.00 -11.16 -0.50
CA ASP A 7 -10.87 -12.62 -0.49
C ASP A 7 -9.71 -13.06 0.43
N GLU A 8 -9.88 -14.19 1.13
CA GLU A 8 -8.92 -14.70 2.13
C GLU A 8 -7.51 -14.97 1.57
N ARG A 9 -7.37 -15.07 0.23
CA ARG A 9 -6.07 -15.23 -0.44
C ARG A 9 -5.21 -13.97 -0.44
N TYR A 10 -5.76 -12.82 -0.05
CA TYR A 10 -5.04 -11.55 -0.09
C TYR A 10 -4.85 -10.97 1.31
N GLN A 11 -3.64 -10.46 1.54
CA GLN A 11 -3.33 -9.63 2.71
C GLN A 11 -3.08 -8.20 2.24
N CYS A 12 -3.76 -7.23 2.86
CA CYS A 12 -3.57 -5.81 2.58
C CYS A 12 -2.76 -5.15 3.70
N PHE A 13 -1.83 -4.27 3.31
CA PHE A 13 -1.10 -3.38 4.21
C PHE A 13 -1.35 -1.94 3.80
N VAL A 14 -1.59 -1.06 4.77
CA VAL A 14 -1.80 0.37 4.51
C VAL A 14 -0.65 1.15 5.12
N LYS A 15 0.17 1.77 4.27
CA LYS A 15 1.24 2.68 4.69
C LYS A 15 0.86 4.12 4.36
N LEU A 16 0.51 4.88 5.40
CA LEU A 16 0.23 6.30 5.24
C LEU A 16 1.53 7.11 5.15
N HIS A 17 1.48 8.22 4.41
CA HIS A 17 2.58 9.17 4.36
C HIS A 17 2.88 9.72 5.77
N PRO A 18 4.16 9.91 6.18
CA PRO A 18 4.50 10.36 7.54
C PRO A 18 3.87 11.69 7.98
N ALA A 19 3.53 12.55 7.02
CA ALA A 19 2.85 13.82 7.29
C ALA A 19 1.36 13.66 7.63
N VAL A 20 0.77 12.49 7.35
CA VAL A 20 -0.63 12.20 7.65
C VAL A 20 -0.74 11.71 9.08
N ASN A 21 -1.28 12.56 9.95
CA ASN A 21 -1.43 12.26 11.37
C ASN A 21 -2.78 11.57 11.65
N LEU A 22 -3.05 10.49 10.94
CA LEU A 22 -4.19 9.61 11.21
C LEU A 22 -3.71 8.50 12.15
N LYS A 23 -4.33 8.42 13.34
CA LYS A 23 -4.14 7.29 14.24
C LYS A 23 -4.79 6.06 13.62
N SER A 24 -4.07 5.37 12.74
CA SER A 24 -4.49 4.10 12.17
C SER A 24 -4.40 3.01 13.24
N GLN A 25 -5.40 2.91 14.13
CA GLN A 25 -5.58 1.74 15.00
C GLN A 25 -6.27 0.60 14.24
N ASN A 26 -5.88 0.37 12.99
CA ASN A 26 -6.52 -0.63 12.17
C ASN A 26 -5.62 -1.84 12.00
N LYS A 27 -6.22 -3.03 11.81
CA LYS A 27 -5.52 -4.33 11.65
C LYS A 27 -4.51 -4.39 10.50
N TRP A 28 -4.48 -3.38 9.64
CA TRP A 28 -3.64 -3.30 8.44
C TRP A 28 -2.43 -2.38 8.60
N ASP A 29 -2.23 -1.81 9.81
CA ASP A 29 -1.02 -1.04 10.12
C ASP A 29 0.20 -1.95 10.22
N THR A 30 1.36 -1.41 9.85
CA THR A 30 2.61 -2.16 9.81
C THR A 30 3.81 -1.29 10.20
N LYS A 31 4.69 -1.90 11.00
CA LYS A 31 5.99 -1.31 11.37
C LYS A 31 7.03 -1.42 10.27
N MET A 32 6.76 -2.23 9.24
CA MET A 32 7.66 -2.40 8.11
C MET A 32 7.86 -1.07 7.36
N THR A 33 9.06 -0.93 6.81
CA THR A 33 9.45 0.16 5.93
C THR A 33 8.78 0.01 4.57
N THR A 34 8.69 1.11 3.82
CA THR A 34 8.14 1.10 2.45
C THR A 34 8.90 0.13 1.55
N THR A 35 10.23 0.06 1.68
CA THR A 35 11.07 -0.87 0.90
C THR A 35 10.80 -2.33 1.24
N GLU A 36 10.66 -2.68 2.51
CA GLU A 36 10.30 -4.05 2.90
C GLU A 36 8.93 -4.45 2.35
N LEU A 37 7.95 -3.53 2.40
CA LEU A 37 6.64 -3.76 1.80
C LEU A 37 6.74 -3.93 0.28
N LEU A 38 7.54 -3.11 -0.40
CA LEU A 38 7.77 -3.19 -1.83
C LEU A 38 8.27 -4.59 -2.24
N LEU A 39 9.21 -5.16 -1.48
CA LEU A 39 9.82 -6.46 -1.77
C LEU A 39 8.86 -7.65 -1.60
N ILE A 40 7.83 -7.52 -0.77
CA ILE A 40 6.85 -8.59 -0.52
C ILE A 40 5.52 -8.37 -1.24
N SER A 41 5.37 -7.26 -1.97
CA SER A 41 4.10 -6.89 -2.60
C SER A 41 3.94 -7.53 -3.97
N ASP A 42 2.83 -8.21 -4.18
CA ASP A 42 2.41 -8.68 -5.51
C ASP A 42 1.79 -7.56 -6.35
N ILE A 43 1.12 -6.60 -5.70
CA ILE A 43 0.42 -5.47 -6.33
C ILE A 43 0.55 -4.24 -5.42
N ILE A 44 0.71 -3.06 -6.02
CA ILE A 44 0.67 -1.78 -5.30
C ILE A 44 -0.54 -0.97 -5.75
N ILE A 45 -1.26 -0.39 -4.79
CA ILE A 45 -2.33 0.57 -5.07
C ILE A 45 -1.83 1.94 -4.60
N THR A 46 -1.83 2.93 -5.47
CA THR A 46 -1.37 4.28 -5.15
C THR A 46 -2.14 5.32 -5.96
N ASP A 47 -2.07 6.57 -5.55
CA ASP A 47 -2.54 7.74 -6.30
C ASP A 47 -1.34 8.39 -7.03
N TYR A 48 -0.88 9.56 -6.59
CA TYR A 48 0.19 10.36 -7.19
C TYR A 48 1.52 10.24 -6.42
N SER A 49 1.88 9.02 -6.01
CA SER A 49 3.13 8.77 -5.30
C SER A 49 4.29 8.39 -6.23
N SER A 50 5.50 8.84 -5.91
CA SER A 50 6.74 8.37 -6.56
C SER A 50 6.98 6.87 -6.37
N LEU A 51 6.28 6.23 -5.42
CA LEU A 51 6.32 4.78 -5.19
C LEU A 51 6.02 3.97 -6.46
N ALA A 52 5.17 4.48 -7.36
CA ALA A 52 4.87 3.82 -8.63
C ALA A 52 6.13 3.64 -9.51
N ILE A 53 7.06 4.59 -9.45
CA ILE A 53 8.33 4.52 -10.19
C ILE A 53 9.23 3.45 -9.56
N GLU A 54 9.32 3.41 -8.23
CA GLU A 54 10.09 2.38 -7.50
C GLU A 54 9.58 0.97 -7.81
N ALA A 55 8.26 0.78 -7.84
CA ALA A 55 7.60 -0.46 -8.18
C ALA A 55 7.93 -0.94 -9.60
N SER A 56 8.07 -0.01 -10.56
CA SER A 56 8.38 -0.33 -11.95
C SER A 56 9.74 -1.00 -12.12
N PHE A 57 10.73 -0.66 -11.29
CA PHE A 57 12.04 -1.32 -11.30
C PHE A 57 11.97 -2.79 -10.87
N LEU A 58 10.97 -3.14 -10.07
CA LEU A 58 10.72 -4.51 -9.62
C LEU A 58 9.68 -5.24 -10.48
N ASN A 59 9.16 -4.61 -11.54
CA ASN A 59 8.06 -5.10 -12.37
C ASN A 59 6.80 -5.45 -11.54
N ILE A 60 6.57 -4.74 -10.44
CA ILE A 60 5.37 -4.91 -9.63
C ILE A 60 4.23 -4.14 -10.29
N PRO A 61 3.08 -4.77 -10.59
CA PRO A 61 1.93 -4.07 -11.15
C PRO A 61 1.41 -3.01 -10.19
N VAL A 62 1.12 -1.82 -10.74
CA VAL A 62 0.61 -0.67 -10.00
C VAL A 62 -0.81 -0.36 -10.46
N LEU A 63 -1.74 -0.31 -9.51
CA LEU A 63 -3.11 0.16 -9.70
C LEU A 63 -3.21 1.61 -9.21
N PHE A 64 -3.66 2.50 -10.10
CA PHE A 64 -3.87 3.90 -9.76
C PHE A 64 -5.31 4.12 -9.27
N TYR A 65 -5.46 4.55 -8.01
CA TYR A 65 -6.75 4.88 -7.41
C TYR A 65 -6.84 6.38 -7.13
N ASN A 66 -7.19 7.13 -8.18
CA ASN A 66 -7.36 8.59 -8.13
C ASN A 66 -8.85 8.88 -7.90
N TYR A 67 -9.21 9.21 -6.65
CA TYR A 67 -10.60 9.41 -6.24
C TYR A 67 -10.99 10.89 -6.11
N ASP A 68 -10.00 11.78 -6.21
CA ASP A 68 -10.13 13.23 -6.21
C ASP A 68 -10.39 13.80 -7.62
#